data_AF-A0A1J5ID67-F1
#
_entry.id   AF-A0A1J5ID67-F1
#
_cell.length_a   1.000
_cell.length_b   1.000
_cell.length_c   1.000
_cell.angle_alpha   90.00
_cell.angle_beta   90.00
_cell.angle_gamma   90.00
#
_symmetry.space_group_name_H-M   'P 1'
#
loop_
_entity.id
_entity.type
_entity.pdbx_description
1 polymer ?
#
loop_
_entity_poly.entity_id
_entity_poly.type
_entity_poly.pdbx_seq_one_letter_code
_entity_poly.pdbx_strand_id
1 'polypeptide(L)'
;MTPLEIGGVTLFILVLLFGAFSILFGLPGTVIILIDAVIYATVTGFERIGFKILITLLILSILAELADFAVGMAGAVKFGASRKAFGASIIGSLIGSVLMAPFLLGLGAVAGGFFGGFAGVMTVELLRRNRLKPSLRAAWGAVLGRAAG
;
A
#
# COMPACT_ATOMS: atom_id res chain seq x y z
N MET A 1 4.37 -1.63 36.77
CA MET A 1 3.93 -0.83 35.62
C MET A 1 2.79 0.06 36.07
N THR A 2 2.85 1.36 35.80
CA THR A 2 1.73 2.25 36.07
C THR A 2 0.54 1.93 35.15
N PRO A 3 -0.72 2.26 35.51
CA PRO A 3 -1.88 2.04 34.63
C PRO A 3 -1.71 2.66 33.24
N LEU A 4 -0.99 3.79 33.14
CA LEU A 4 -0.67 4.46 31.89
C LEU A 4 0.29 3.65 31.01
N GLU A 5 1.32 3.03 31.61
CA GLU A 5 2.24 2.14 30.87
C GLU A 5 1.52 0.91 30.31
N ILE A 6 0.60 0.32 31.07
CA ILE A 6 -0.20 -0.82 30.61
C ILE A 6 -1.06 -0.39 29.41
N GLY A 7 -1.78 0.74 29.53
CA GLY A 7 -2.58 1.27 28.44
C GLY A 7 -1.76 1.56 27.17
N GLY A 8 -0.57 2.15 27.32
CA GLY A 8 0.33 2.43 26.20
C GLY A 8 0.82 1.16 25.49
N VAL A 9 1.22 0.13 26.24
CA VAL A 9 1.64 -1.17 25.66
C VAL A 9 0.46 -1.88 25.01
N THR A 10 -0.73 -1.83 25.60
CA THR A 10 -1.94 -2.41 24.99
C THR A 10 -2.26 -1.71 23.66
N LEU A 11 -2.21 -0.38 23.61
CA LEU A 11 -2.44 0.38 22.38
C LEU A 11 -1.43 0.00 21.29
N PHE A 12 -0.15 -0.04 21.64
CA PHE A 12 0.93 -0.48 20.73
C PHE A 12 0.64 -1.86 20.14
N ILE A 13 0.28 -2.84 20.98
CA ILE A 13 -0.05 -4.19 20.48
C ILE A 13 -1.26 -4.17 19.53
N LEU A 14 -2.30 -3.39 19.85
CA LEU A 14 -3.48 -3.28 18.99
C LEU A 14 -3.15 -2.67 17.62
N VAL A 15 -2.30 -1.64 17.58
CA VAL A 15 -1.88 -1.00 16.32
C VAL A 15 -0.98 -1.94 15.51
N LEU A 16 -0.07 -2.68 16.15
CA LEU A 16 0.70 -3.73 15.49
C LEU A 16 -0.19 -4.80 14.84
N LEU A 17 -1.19 -5.30 15.58
CA LEU A 17 -2.14 -6.28 15.06
C LEU A 17 -2.97 -5.72 13.90
N PHE A 18 -3.40 -4.46 14.01
CA PHE A 18 -4.10 -3.77 12.93
C PHE A 18 -3.23 -3.61 11.68
N GLY A 19 -1.96 -3.23 11.85
CA GLY A 19 -0.98 -3.14 10.76
C GLY A 19 -0.78 -4.49 10.08
N ALA A 20 -0.58 -5.56 10.86
CA ALA A 20 -0.45 -6.92 10.32
C ALA A 20 -1.72 -7.38 9.58
N PHE A 21 -2.91 -7.11 10.13
CA PHE A 21 -4.18 -7.45 9.50
C PHE A 21 -4.41 -6.66 8.21
N SER A 22 -3.98 -5.39 8.15
CA SER A 22 -4.11 -4.53 6.98
C SER A 22 -3.34 -5.06 5.75
N ILE A 23 -2.25 -5.81 5.96
CA ILE A 23 -1.48 -6.46 4.89
C ILE A 23 -2.38 -7.42 4.08
N LEU A 24 -3.32 -8.13 4.74
CA LEU A 24 -4.25 -9.06 4.07
C LEU A 24 -5.18 -8.36 3.06
N PHE A 25 -5.40 -7.05 3.23
CA PHE A 25 -6.23 -6.23 2.35
C PHE A 25 -5.40 -5.48 1.29
N GLY A 26 -4.09 -5.73 1.22
CA GLY A 26 -3.19 -5.04 0.29
C GLY A 26 -2.94 -3.57 0.65
N LEU A 27 -3.19 -3.20 1.91
CA LEU A 27 -2.81 -1.88 2.45
C LEU A 27 -1.35 -1.90 2.92
N PRO A 28 -0.69 -0.73 3.03
CA PRO A 28 0.70 -0.62 3.48
C PRO A 28 0.86 -0.90 4.99
N GLY A 29 0.52 -2.12 5.42
CA GLY A 29 0.49 -2.52 6.82
C GLY A 29 1.86 -2.56 7.47
N THR A 30 2.92 -2.81 6.70
CA THR A 30 4.30 -2.75 7.19
C THR A 30 4.70 -1.33 7.59
N VAL A 31 4.20 -0.33 6.88
CA VAL A 31 4.41 1.08 7.18
C VAL A 31 3.68 1.47 8.47
N ILE A 32 2.46 0.97 8.68
CA ILE A 32 1.70 1.17 9.94
C ILE A 32 2.51 0.66 11.13
N ILE A 33 3.05 -0.56 11.02
CA ILE A 33 3.91 -1.17 12.04
C ILE A 33 5.16 -0.33 12.32
N LEU A 34 5.82 0.17 11.27
CA LEU A 34 7.01 1.00 11.41
C LEU A 34 6.71 2.31 12.16
N ILE A 35 5.61 2.99 11.81
CA ILE A 35 5.19 4.23 12.47
C ILE A 35 4.92 3.99 13.95
N ASP A 36 4.15 2.96 14.27
CA ASP A 36 3.81 2.61 15.64
C ASP A 36 5.06 2.32 16.47
N ALA A 37 6.02 1.58 15.90
CA ALA A 37 7.32 1.34 16.52
C ALA A 37 8.14 2.62 16.75
N VAL A 38 8.12 3.57 15.81
CA VAL A 38 8.78 4.89 15.97
C VAL A 38 8.11 5.69 17.09
N ILE A 39 6.77 5.78 17.10
CA ILE A 39 6.03 6.50 18.14
C ILE A 39 6.33 5.88 19.51
N TYR A 40 6.20 4.56 19.63
CA TYR A 40 6.51 3.85 20.88
C TYR A 40 7.95 4.06 21.32
N ALA A 41 8.92 4.03 20.40
CA ALA A 41 10.33 4.31 20.69
C ALA A 41 10.53 5.74 21.22
N THR A 42 9.90 6.75 20.59
CA THR A 42 10.03 8.15 21.02
C THR A 42 9.42 8.40 22.40
N VAL A 43 8.25 7.81 22.68
CA VAL A 43 7.56 7.95 23.98
C VAL A 43 8.32 7.24 25.10
N THR A 44 8.97 6.11 24.80
CA THR A 44 9.78 5.34 25.77
C THR A 44 11.25 5.76 25.82
N GLY A 45 11.62 6.88 25.19
CA GLY A 45 12.99 7.39 25.22
C GLY A 45 14.03 6.46 24.58
N PHE A 46 13.61 5.61 23.64
CA PHE A 46 14.43 4.61 22.95
C PHE A 46 15.04 3.53 23.87
N GLU A 47 14.52 3.33 25.08
CA GLU A 47 15.04 2.34 26.03
C GLU A 47 14.83 0.89 25.54
N ARG A 48 13.64 0.59 25.02
CA ARG A 48 13.28 -0.76 24.53
C ARG A 48 13.51 -0.91 23.04
N ILE A 49 13.13 0.11 22.26
CA ILE A 49 13.28 0.14 20.81
C ILE A 49 14.33 1.20 20.47
N GLY A 50 15.57 0.76 20.28
CA GLY A 50 16.66 1.62 19.88
C GLY A 50 16.72 1.87 18.37
N PHE A 51 17.56 2.83 17.95
CA PHE A 51 17.75 3.21 16.54
C PHE A 51 18.10 2.03 15.63
N LYS A 52 18.88 1.06 16.10
CA LYS A 52 19.23 -0.14 15.33
C LYS A 52 18.00 -0.96 14.93
N ILE A 53 17.03 -1.10 15.84
CA ILE A 53 15.78 -1.83 15.58
C ILE A 53 14.94 -1.04 14.58
N LEU A 54 14.81 0.29 14.76
CA LEU A 54 14.06 1.15 13.84
C LEU A 54 14.63 1.15 12.42
N ILE A 55 15.96 1.24 12.26
CA ILE A 55 16.61 1.18 10.93
C ILE A 55 16.37 -0.19 10.30
N THR A 56 16.47 -1.27 11.07
CA THR A 56 16.21 -2.62 10.57
C THR A 56 14.75 -2.76 10.13
N LEU A 57 13.80 -2.30 10.95
CA LEU A 57 12.37 -2.28 10.61
C LEU A 57 12.07 -1.43 9.39
N LEU A 58 12.73 -0.28 9.23
CA LEU A 58 12.59 0.57 8.05
C LEU A 58 13.01 -0.16 6.78
N ILE A 59 14.18 -0.81 6.80
CA ILE A 59 14.68 -1.58 5.65
C ILE A 59 13.72 -2.74 5.33
N LEU A 60 13.30 -3.49 6.35
CA LEU A 60 12.37 -4.61 6.17
C LEU A 60 11.02 -4.15 5.64
N SER A 61 10.48 -3.03 6.15
CA SER A 61 9.22 -2.46 5.66
C SER A 61 9.34 -2.04 4.20
N ILE A 62 10.42 -1.36 3.80
CA ILE A 62 10.64 -1.00 2.39
C ILE A 62 10.71 -2.25 1.50
N LEU A 63 11.46 -3.27 1.91
CA LEU A 63 11.60 -4.50 1.13
C LEU A 63 10.28 -5.26 1.02
N ALA A 64 9.52 -5.36 2.12
CA ALA A 64 8.23 -6.02 2.15
C ALA A 64 7.20 -5.29 1.28
N GLU A 65 7.12 -3.96 1.40
CA GLU A 65 6.20 -3.15 0.59
C GLU A 65 6.52 -3.23 -0.91
N LEU A 66 7.81 -3.23 -1.27
CA LEU A 66 8.24 -3.44 -2.66
C LEU A 66 7.89 -4.84 -3.16
N ALA A 67 8.03 -5.86 -2.32
CA ALA A 67 7.66 -7.23 -2.66
C ALA A 67 6.14 -7.35 -2.86
N ASP A 68 5.33 -6.81 -1.95
CA ASP A 68 3.87 -6.80 -2.03
C ASP A 68 3.40 -6.05 -3.29
N PHE A 69 4.01 -4.90 -3.59
CA PHE A 69 3.72 -4.16 -4.82
C PHE A 69 4.08 -4.98 -6.07
N ALA A 70 5.25 -5.62 -6.10
CA ALA A 70 5.69 -6.43 -7.22
C ALA A 70 4.78 -7.64 -7.46
N VAL A 71 4.41 -8.35 -6.39
CA VAL A 71 3.50 -9.51 -6.43
C VAL A 71 2.09 -9.06 -6.84
N GLY A 72 1.58 -7.99 -6.24
CA GLY A 72 0.27 -7.43 -6.57
C GLY A 72 0.18 -7.01 -8.04
N MET A 73 1.21 -6.33 -8.56
CA MET A 73 1.25 -5.94 -9.96
C MET A 73 1.45 -7.13 -10.92
N ALA A 74 2.27 -8.12 -10.55
CA ALA A 74 2.41 -9.35 -11.34
C ALA A 74 1.07 -10.09 -11.45
N GLY A 75 0.32 -10.16 -10.35
CA GLY A 75 -1.07 -10.63 -10.34
C GLY A 75 -1.95 -9.81 -11.29
N ALA A 76 -1.98 -8.48 -11.15
CA ALA A 76 -2.80 -7.61 -11.98
C ALA A 76 -2.52 -7.77 -13.49
N VAL A 77 -1.25 -7.86 -13.89
CA VAL A 77 -0.86 -8.10 -15.30
C VAL A 77 -1.31 -9.48 -15.76
N LYS A 78 -1.14 -10.53 -14.93
CA LYS A 78 -1.61 -11.89 -15.24
C LYS A 78 -3.13 -11.94 -15.43
N PHE A 79 -3.88 -11.17 -14.65
CA PHE A 79 -5.34 -11.07 -14.74
C PHE A 79 -5.85 -10.02 -15.75
N GLY A 80 -4.96 -9.48 -16.61
CA GLY A 80 -5.36 -8.72 -17.81
C GLY A 80 -5.05 -7.23 -17.81
N ALA A 81 -4.39 -6.68 -16.78
CA ALA A 81 -3.92 -5.31 -16.80
C ALA A 81 -2.88 -5.12 -17.92
N SER A 82 -3.06 -4.08 -18.75
CA SER A 82 -2.11 -3.83 -19.84
C SER A 82 -0.72 -3.43 -19.34
N ARG A 83 0.33 -3.76 -20.11
CA ARG A 83 1.69 -3.23 -19.86
C ARG A 83 1.73 -1.70 -19.79
N LYS A 84 0.84 -1.03 -20.53
CA LYS A 84 0.66 0.44 -20.46
C LYS A 84 0.07 0.89 -19.13
N ALA A 85 -0.90 0.14 -18.59
CA ALA A 85 -1.46 0.40 -17.27
C ALA A 85 -0.41 0.20 -16.17
N PHE A 86 0.49 -0.80 -16.30
CA PHE A 86 1.63 -0.96 -15.40
C PHE A 86 2.55 0.27 -15.40
N GLY A 87 2.94 0.78 -16.57
CA GLY A 87 3.74 2.00 -16.66
C GLY A 87 3.04 3.23 -16.06
N ALA A 88 1.72 3.36 -16.28
CA ALA A 88 0.93 4.42 -15.66
C ALA A 88 0.79 4.26 -14.14
N SER A 89 0.78 3.03 -13.61
CA SER A 89 0.84 2.76 -12.18
C SER A 89 2.10 3.37 -11.57
N ILE A 90 3.27 3.09 -12.16
CA ILE A 90 4.55 3.60 -11.65
C ILE A 90 4.57 5.13 -11.67
N ILE A 91 4.19 5.75 -12.79
CA ILE A 91 4.18 7.20 -12.93
C ILE A 91 3.17 7.82 -11.97
N GLY A 92 1.96 7.24 -11.90
CA GLY A 92 0.90 7.68 -10.99
C GLY A 92 1.34 7.59 -9.53
N SER A 93 1.98 6.48 -9.14
CA SER A 93 2.54 6.30 -7.80
C SER A 93 3.61 7.33 -7.49
N LEU A 94 4.51 7.63 -8.42
CA LEU A 94 5.56 8.60 -8.17
C LEU A 94 4.98 10.01 -7.98
N ILE A 95 4.07 10.42 -8.88
CA ILE A 95 3.40 11.73 -8.81
C ILE A 95 2.58 11.84 -7.53
N GLY A 96 1.76 10.83 -7.24
CA GLY A 96 0.93 10.82 -6.04
C GLY A 96 1.77 10.85 -4.76
N SER A 97 2.88 10.09 -4.72
CA SER A 97 3.80 10.10 -3.58
C SER A 97 4.39 11.49 -3.35
N VAL A 98 4.87 12.16 -4.40
CA VAL A 98 5.45 13.50 -4.27
C VAL A 98 4.40 14.53 -3.85
N LEU A 99 3.20 14.47 -4.43
CA LEU A 99 2.13 15.41 -4.12
C LEU A 99 1.62 15.26 -2.68
N MET A 100 1.53 14.03 -2.18
CA MET A 100 1.07 13.79 -0.82
C MET A 100 2.21 13.73 0.21
N ALA A 101 3.49 13.69 -0.18
CA ALA A 101 4.63 13.66 0.75
C ALA A 101 4.63 14.75 1.84
N PRO A 102 4.21 16.00 1.58
CA PRO A 102 4.16 17.04 2.62
C PRO A 102 3.12 16.76 3.72
N PHE A 103 2.16 15.86 3.47
CA PHE A 103 1.07 15.58 4.39
C PHE A 103 1.41 14.44 5.36
N LEU A 104 0.81 14.49 6.54
CA LEU A 104 0.93 13.45 7.58
C LEU A 104 2.39 13.10 7.92
N LEU A 105 3.28 14.09 8.02
CA LEU A 105 4.70 13.88 8.36
C LEU A 105 5.44 12.91 7.41
N GLY A 106 5.13 12.94 6.11
CA GLY A 106 5.73 12.04 5.12
C GLY A 106 4.90 10.79 4.82
N LEU A 107 3.91 10.46 5.66
CA LEU A 107 3.02 9.32 5.44
C LEU A 107 2.09 9.52 4.24
N GLY A 108 1.79 10.77 3.91
CA GLY A 108 1.08 11.07 2.69
C GLY A 108 1.83 10.56 1.46
N ALA A 109 3.17 10.42 1.47
CA ALA A 109 3.89 9.84 0.34
C ALA A 109 3.45 8.40 0.05
N VAL A 110 3.23 7.58 1.09
CA VAL A 110 2.83 6.19 0.93
C VAL A 110 1.39 6.11 0.41
N ALA A 111 0.48 6.87 1.02
CA ALA A 111 -0.91 6.94 0.58
C ALA A 111 -1.01 7.47 -0.86
N GLY A 112 -0.27 8.52 -1.18
CA GLY A 112 -0.21 9.11 -2.51
C GLY A 112 0.38 8.15 -3.54
N GLY A 113 1.40 7.37 -3.18
CA GLY A 113 1.93 6.30 -4.02
C GLY A 113 0.89 5.25 -4.37
N PHE A 114 0.15 4.80 -3.37
CA PHE A 114 -0.91 3.82 -3.56
C PHE A 114 -2.05 4.36 -4.43
N PHE A 115 -2.65 5.49 -4.03
CA PHE A 115 -3.79 6.08 -4.74
C PHE A 115 -3.40 6.60 -6.13
N GLY A 116 -2.22 7.19 -6.27
CA GLY A 116 -1.71 7.66 -7.55
C GLY A 116 -1.48 6.52 -8.54
N GLY A 117 -0.91 5.40 -8.09
CA GLY A 117 -0.72 4.22 -8.93
C GLY A 117 -2.04 3.60 -9.36
N PHE A 118 -2.96 3.43 -8.41
CA PHE A 118 -4.31 2.95 -8.68
C PHE A 118 -5.05 3.84 -9.69
N ALA A 119 -5.00 5.16 -9.52
CA ALA A 119 -5.59 6.12 -10.45
C ALA A 119 -4.94 6.05 -11.85
N GLY A 120 -3.61 5.87 -11.92
CA GLY A 120 -2.88 5.69 -13.17
C GLY A 120 -3.31 4.44 -13.95
N VAL A 121 -3.42 3.30 -13.26
CA VAL A 121 -3.95 2.05 -13.83
C VAL A 121 -5.38 2.23 -14.32
N MET A 122 -6.27 2.76 -13.46
CA MET A 122 -7.68 2.97 -13.80
C MET A 122 -7.83 3.88 -15.03
N THR A 123 -7.08 4.98 -15.08
CA THR A 123 -7.14 5.94 -16.19
C THR A 123 -6.79 5.26 -17.52
N VAL A 124 -5.68 4.51 -17.57
CA VAL A 124 -5.27 3.82 -18.80
C VAL A 124 -6.26 2.72 -19.19
N GLU A 125 -6.75 1.93 -18.24
CA GLU A 125 -7.64 0.81 -18.56
C GLU A 125 -9.04 1.28 -18.97
N LEU A 126 -9.55 2.38 -18.40
CA LEU A 126 -10.79 3.04 -18.84
C LEU A 126 -10.66 3.60 -20.26
N LEU A 127 -9.54 4.26 -20.56
CA LEU A 127 -9.25 4.75 -21.91
C LEU A 127 -9.14 3.59 -22.92
N ARG A 128 -8.53 2.46 -22.51
CA ARG A 128 -8.44 1.25 -23.33
C ARG A 128 -9.82 0.65 -23.59
N ARG A 129 -10.67 0.51 -22.57
CA ARG A 129 -12.06 0.04 -22.71
C ARG A 129 -12.85 0.87 -23.71
N ASN A 130 -12.66 2.20 -23.71
CA ASN A 130 -13.32 3.08 -24.67
C ASN A 130 -12.79 2.99 -26.09
N ARG A 131 -11.59 2.46 -26.32
CA ARG A 131 -11.02 2.24 -27.66
C ARG A 131 -11.25 0.84 -28.23
N LEU A 132 -11.75 -0.11 -27.45
CA LEU A 132 -12.12 -1.44 -27.96
C LEU A 132 -13.38 -1.35 -28.83
N LYS A 133 -13.38 -2.05 -29.99
CA LYS A 133 -14.56 -2.14 -30.86
C LYS A 133 -15.77 -2.69 -30.05
N PRO A 134 -17.00 -2.22 -30.30
CA PRO A 134 -18.19 -2.63 -29.54
C PRO A 134 -18.37 -4.14 -29.41
N SER A 135 -17.99 -4.91 -30.44
CA SER A 135 -18.06 -6.37 -30.47
C SER A 135 -17.13 -7.06 -29.46
N LEU A 136 -15.91 -6.56 -29.26
CA LEU A 136 -14.96 -7.08 -28.27
C LEU A 136 -15.35 -6.71 -26.84
N ARG A 137 -16.01 -5.55 -26.69
CA ARG A 137 -16.52 -5.06 -25.41
C ARG A 137 -17.65 -5.95 -24.87
N ALA A 138 -18.55 -6.40 -25.76
CA ALA A 138 -19.59 -7.38 -25.45
C ALA A 138 -19.02 -8.78 -25.13
N ALA A 139 -18.03 -9.24 -25.90
CA ALA A 139 -17.38 -10.54 -25.66
C ALA A 139 -16.68 -10.61 -24.30
N TRP A 140 -15.97 -9.55 -23.89
CA TRP A 140 -15.32 -9.50 -22.58
C TRP A 140 -16.33 -9.36 -21.42
N GLY A 141 -17.44 -8.65 -21.67
CA GLY A 141 -18.58 -8.59 -20.73
C GLY A 141 -19.23 -9.95 -20.50
N ALA A 142 -19.33 -10.79 -21.54
CA ALA A 142 -19.85 -12.15 -21.43
C ALA A 142 -18.90 -13.09 -20.67
N VAL A 143 -17.57 -12.92 -20.82
CA VAL A 143 -16.57 -13.70 -20.07
C VAL A 143 -16.54 -13.31 -18.60
N LEU A 144 -16.60 -12.00 -18.28
CA LEU A 144 -16.68 -11.52 -16.90
C LEU A 144 -18.01 -11.86 -16.24
N GLY A 145 -19.13 -11.81 -16.96
CA GLY A 145 -20.44 -12.24 -16.46
C GLY A 145 -20.49 -13.74 -16.13
N ARG A 146 -19.70 -14.56 -16.82
CA ARG A 146 -19.51 -15.99 -16.51
C ARG A 146 -18.57 -16.27 -15.34
N ALA A 147 -17.70 -15.32 -14.99
CA ALA A 147 -16.79 -15.44 -13.86
C ALA A 147 -17.35 -14.83 -12.57
N ALA A 148 -18.36 -13.96 -12.68
CA ALA A 148 -19.04 -13.29 -11.58
C ALA A 148 -20.37 -13.95 -11.17
N GLY A 149 -20.81 -15.00 -11.89
CA GLY A 149 -21.84 -15.93 -11.46
C GLY A 149 -21.20 -17.24 -11.03
#